data_AF-A0A7L1R792-F1
#
_entry.id   AF-A0A7L1R792-F1
#
_cell.length_a   1.000
_cell.length_b   1.000
_cell.length_c   1.000
_cell.angle_alpha   90.00
_cell.angle_beta   90.00
_cell.angle_gamma   90.00
#
_symmetry.space_group_name_H-M   'P 1'
#
loop_
_entity.id
_entity.type
_entity.pdbx_description
1 polymer ?
#
loop_
_entity_poly.entity_id
_entity_poly.type
_entity_poly.pdbx_seq_one_letter_code
_entity_poly.pdbx_strand_id
1 'polypeptide(L)'
;MWSVANEPASELPPAAHYFKTVIAHTKALDPSRPVTFVTDANYALDHGAPYVDVICVNSYFSWYHDPGHLEVIPLQLTAQFENWYRTYQKPIIQSEYGADSVPGLHSVSAVVGTALTGQQMSLGEGGTTGPGCAGSVPRAAGLGSTRTSELCLCLPGEDSKICPWQWQKMK
;
A
#
# COMPACT_ATOMS: atom_id res chain seq x y z
N MET A 1 4.78 12.13 -11.15
CA MET A 1 5.71 11.07 -10.70
C MET A 1 5.77 10.02 -11.79
N TRP A 2 6.95 9.45 -12.04
CA TRP A 2 7.14 8.35 -13.00
C TRP A 2 7.40 7.05 -12.24
N SER A 3 6.72 5.97 -12.60
CA SER A 3 7.03 4.61 -12.13
C SER A 3 7.71 3.84 -13.27
N VAL A 4 8.93 3.34 -13.05
CA VAL A 4 9.74 2.72 -14.11
C VAL A 4 9.64 1.19 -14.17
N ALA A 5 9.09 0.55 -13.13
CA ALA A 5 8.89 -0.90 -13.05
C ALA A 5 7.84 -1.26 -11.99
N ASN A 6 7.33 -2.50 -12.04
CA ASN A 6 6.43 -3.09 -11.05
C ASN A 6 6.91 -4.49 -10.68
N GLU A 7 7.11 -4.74 -9.38
CA GLU A 7 7.55 -6.02 -8.81
C GLU A 7 8.73 -6.65 -9.56
N PRO A 8 9.82 -5.89 -9.82
CA PRO A 8 11.03 -6.47 -10.38
C PRO A 8 11.73 -7.33 -9.33
N ALA A 9 12.59 -8.25 -9.76
CA ALA A 9 13.54 -8.93 -8.87
C ALA A 9 14.65 -7.96 -8.39
N SER A 10 14.28 -6.95 -7.59
CA SER A 10 15.15 -5.88 -7.09
C SER A 10 16.14 -6.35 -6.04
N GLU A 11 15.95 -7.56 -5.49
CA GLU A 11 16.85 -8.24 -4.57
C GLU A 11 18.09 -8.82 -5.23
N LEU A 12 18.13 -8.90 -6.57
CA LEU A 12 19.30 -9.40 -7.28
C LEU A 12 20.41 -8.34 -7.34
N PRO A 13 21.69 -8.66 -7.09
CA PRO A 13 22.78 -7.68 -7.11
C PRO A 13 22.88 -6.84 -8.41
N PRO A 14 22.63 -7.39 -9.62
CA PRO A 14 22.60 -6.58 -10.85
C PRO A 14 21.53 -5.50 -10.90
N ALA A 15 20.45 -5.63 -10.11
CA ALA A 15 19.35 -4.67 -10.06
C ALA A 15 19.82 -3.29 -9.58
N ALA A 16 20.84 -3.23 -8.71
CA ALA A 16 21.41 -1.96 -8.24
C ALA A 16 21.85 -1.07 -9.41
N HIS A 17 22.69 -1.61 -10.29
CA HIS A 17 23.22 -0.88 -11.44
C HIS A 17 22.12 -0.56 -12.46
N TYR A 18 21.20 -1.50 -12.67
CA TYR A 18 20.07 -1.32 -13.57
C TYR A 18 19.18 -0.14 -13.14
N PHE A 19 18.70 -0.16 -11.90
CA PHE A 19 17.81 0.90 -11.38
C PHE A 19 18.51 2.24 -11.25
N LYS A 20 19.79 2.26 -10.85
CA LYS A 20 20.58 3.49 -10.87
C LYS A 20 20.56 4.14 -12.25
N THR A 21 20.77 3.35 -13.31
CA THR A 21 20.83 3.84 -14.69
C THR A 21 19.46 4.32 -15.18
N VAL A 22 18.43 3.51 -15.03
CA VAL A 22 17.08 3.82 -15.55
C VAL A 22 16.46 5.03 -14.83
N ILE A 23 16.62 5.11 -13.51
CA ILE A 23 16.08 6.23 -12.73
C ILE A 23 16.85 7.52 -13.06
N ALA A 24 18.18 7.48 -13.15
CA ALA A 24 18.97 8.64 -13.56
C ALA A 24 18.59 9.12 -14.97
N HIS A 25 18.40 8.19 -15.91
CA HIS A 25 17.97 8.52 -17.26
C HIS A 25 16.58 9.17 -17.29
N THR A 26 15.63 8.62 -16.53
CA THR A 26 14.27 9.18 -16.41
C THR A 26 14.30 10.61 -15.88
N LYS A 27 15.09 10.87 -14.83
CA LYS A 27 15.28 12.22 -14.26
C LYS A 27 15.96 13.18 -15.22
N ALA A 28 16.85 12.70 -16.08
CA ALA A 28 17.50 13.53 -17.10
C ALA A 28 16.52 13.97 -18.20
N LEU A 29 15.52 13.13 -18.53
CA LEU A 29 14.48 13.45 -19.51
C LEU A 29 13.42 14.39 -18.94
N ASP A 30 13.03 14.20 -17.68
CA ASP A 30 12.06 15.06 -16.99
C ASP A 30 12.48 15.33 -15.54
N PRO A 31 13.21 16.42 -15.28
CA PRO A 31 13.65 16.77 -13.92
C PRO A 31 12.52 17.36 -13.05
N SER A 32 11.32 17.59 -13.60
CA SER A 32 10.22 18.27 -12.87
C SER A 32 9.40 17.34 -11.98
N ARG A 33 9.56 16.01 -12.11
CA ARG A 33 8.74 15.01 -11.43
C ARG A 33 9.61 13.97 -10.70
N PRO A 34 9.19 13.49 -9.52
CA PRO A 34 9.90 12.41 -8.84
C PRO A 34 9.77 11.09 -9.60
N VAL A 35 10.71 10.18 -9.38
CA VAL A 35 10.80 8.85 -10.00
C VAL A 35 10.78 7.76 -8.93
N THR A 36 10.02 6.71 -9.20
CA THR A 36 9.87 5.53 -8.35
C THR A 36 9.85 4.25 -9.19
N PHE A 37 9.84 3.10 -8.52
CA PHE A 37 9.31 1.85 -9.04
C PHE A 37 8.53 1.17 -7.89
N VAL A 38 7.64 0.26 -8.24
CA VAL A 38 6.83 -0.46 -7.25
C VAL A 38 7.55 -1.76 -6.86
N THR A 39 7.76 -1.98 -5.56
CA THR A 39 8.48 -3.13 -5.00
C THR A 39 7.58 -4.00 -4.13
N ASP A 40 7.73 -5.31 -4.21
CA ASP A 40 7.24 -6.32 -3.27
C ASP A 40 8.39 -6.99 -2.48
N ALA A 41 9.63 -6.53 -2.70
CA ALA A 41 10.82 -7.10 -2.08
C ALA A 41 10.94 -6.75 -0.59
N ASN A 42 11.79 -7.49 0.13
CA ASN A 42 12.13 -7.16 1.50
C ASN A 42 12.98 -5.87 1.55
N TYR A 43 12.64 -4.96 2.46
CA TYR A 43 13.33 -3.67 2.65
C TYR A 43 14.86 -3.79 2.83
N ALA A 44 15.36 -4.91 3.35
CA ALA A 44 16.79 -5.10 3.60
C ALA A 44 17.54 -5.62 2.38
N LEU A 45 16.83 -6.16 1.39
CA LEU A 45 17.39 -6.81 0.20
C LEU A 45 17.19 -5.96 -1.06
N ASP A 46 16.30 -4.97 -1.04
CA ASP A 46 16.00 -4.16 -2.21
C ASP A 46 17.19 -3.27 -2.62
N HIS A 47 17.84 -3.65 -3.72
CA HIS A 47 18.97 -2.91 -4.28
C HIS A 47 18.56 -1.72 -5.16
N GLY A 48 17.28 -1.62 -5.55
CA GLY A 48 16.73 -0.50 -6.32
C GLY A 48 16.25 0.66 -5.45
N ALA A 49 15.74 0.38 -4.25
CA ALA A 49 15.18 1.34 -3.31
C ALA A 49 16.10 2.53 -2.94
N PRO A 50 17.45 2.40 -2.88
CA PRO A 50 18.32 3.55 -2.68
C PRO A 50 18.16 4.66 -3.74
N TYR A 51 17.71 4.34 -4.95
CA TYR A 51 17.73 5.28 -6.08
C TYR A 51 16.42 6.05 -6.32
N VAL A 52 15.29 5.59 -5.78
CA VAL A 52 13.97 6.23 -5.96
C VAL A 52 13.81 7.49 -5.12
N ASP A 53 12.91 8.39 -5.48
CA ASP A 53 12.54 9.56 -4.67
C ASP A 53 11.45 9.23 -3.63
N VAL A 54 10.53 8.34 -4.00
CA VAL A 54 9.41 7.87 -3.17
C VAL A 54 9.38 6.35 -3.26
N ILE A 55 9.17 5.67 -2.14
CA ILE A 55 9.10 4.21 -2.09
C ILE A 55 7.64 3.80 -2.29
N CYS A 56 7.36 2.94 -3.27
CA CYS A 56 6.03 2.36 -3.46
C CYS A 56 6.11 0.87 -3.14
N VAL A 57 5.36 0.41 -2.14
CA VAL A 57 5.41 -0.98 -1.67
C VAL A 57 4.06 -1.67 -1.90
N ASN A 58 4.12 -2.88 -2.43
CA ASN A 58 2.99 -3.79 -2.54
C ASN A 58 3.00 -4.76 -1.35
N SER A 59 1.85 -4.97 -0.71
CA SER A 59 1.73 -5.97 0.34
C SER A 59 0.32 -6.54 0.42
N TYR A 60 0.23 -7.85 0.59
CA TYR A 60 -1.01 -8.61 0.61
C TYR A 60 -1.08 -9.52 1.85
N PHE A 61 -0.90 -8.91 3.03
CA PHE A 61 -1.06 -9.58 4.31
C PHE A 61 -2.49 -10.13 4.45
N SER A 62 -2.65 -11.29 5.09
CA SER A 62 -3.89 -12.06 5.17
C SER A 62 -4.41 -12.62 3.83
N TRP A 63 -3.68 -12.43 2.73
CA TRP A 63 -4.02 -12.97 1.42
C TRP A 63 -2.97 -13.95 0.91
N TYR A 64 -1.81 -13.47 0.44
CA TYR A 64 -0.72 -14.35 0.00
C TYR A 64 0.08 -14.93 1.17
N HIS A 65 0.05 -14.25 2.31
CA HIS A 65 0.68 -14.68 3.56
C HIS A 65 -0.38 -14.67 4.68
N ASP A 66 -0.31 -15.66 5.57
CA ASP A 66 -1.26 -15.84 6.68
C ASP A 66 -2.75 -15.78 6.24
N PRO A 67 -3.16 -16.56 5.22
CA PRO A 67 -4.46 -16.39 4.57
C PRO A 67 -5.63 -16.52 5.56
N GLY A 68 -6.49 -15.50 5.59
CA GLY A 68 -7.67 -15.43 6.46
C GLY A 68 -7.42 -14.85 7.87
N HIS A 69 -6.16 -14.59 8.24
CA HIS A 69 -5.81 -14.00 9.53
C HIS A 69 -5.81 -12.46 9.46
N LEU A 70 -7.00 -11.84 9.44
CA LEU A 70 -7.12 -10.37 9.36
C LEU A 70 -6.46 -9.64 10.54
N GLU A 71 -6.36 -10.30 11.70
CA GLU A 71 -5.75 -9.77 12.90
C GLU A 71 -4.24 -9.48 12.75
N VAL A 72 -3.55 -10.11 11.79
CA VAL A 72 -2.11 -9.89 11.58
C VAL A 72 -1.82 -8.62 10.77
N ILE A 73 -2.80 -8.11 10.02
CA ILE A 73 -2.61 -6.99 9.08
C ILE A 73 -2.06 -5.75 9.78
N PRO A 74 -2.63 -5.24 10.90
CA PRO A 74 -2.13 -4.01 11.52
C PRO A 74 -0.70 -4.15 12.03
N LEU A 75 -0.35 -5.33 12.58
CA LEU A 75 0.99 -5.60 13.11
C LEU A 75 2.04 -5.67 11.99
N GLN A 76 1.77 -6.46 10.95
CA GLN A 76 2.70 -6.67 9.84
C GLN A 76 2.88 -5.40 9.00
N LEU A 77 1.79 -4.66 8.74
CA LEU A 77 1.83 -3.40 7.99
C LEU A 77 2.60 -2.31 8.75
N THR A 78 2.38 -2.19 10.06
CA THR A 78 3.14 -1.24 10.90
C THR A 78 4.63 -1.57 10.86
N ALA A 79 4.99 -2.84 11.04
CA ALA A 79 6.38 -3.28 10.98
C ALA A 79 7.01 -3.02 9.61
N GLN A 80 6.27 -3.26 8.52
CA GLN A 80 6.72 -2.99 7.16
C GLN A 80 7.08 -1.50 6.99
N PHE A 81 6.16 -0.58 7.29
CA PHE A 81 6.42 0.84 7.10
C PHE A 81 7.52 1.37 8.01
N GLU A 82 7.59 0.92 9.27
CA GLU A 82 8.68 1.28 10.16
C GLU A 82 10.04 0.86 9.60
N ASN A 83 10.17 -0.36 9.10
CA ASN A 83 11.42 -0.88 8.58
C ASN A 83 11.87 -0.17 7.28
N TRP A 84 10.94 0.06 6.36
CA TRP A 84 11.20 0.82 5.14
C TRP A 84 11.64 2.25 5.47
N TYR A 85 10.92 2.92 6.37
CA TYR A 85 11.23 4.30 6.72
C TYR A 85 12.57 4.39 7.45
N ARG A 86 12.81 3.55 8.47
CA ARG A 86 14.09 3.51 9.21
C ARG A 86 15.29 3.29 8.30
N THR A 87 15.15 2.47 7.26
CA THR A 87 16.25 2.13 6.35
C THR A 87 16.56 3.24 5.34
N TYR A 88 15.54 3.84 4.74
CA TYR A 88 15.74 4.73 3.58
C TYR A 88 15.41 6.20 3.82
N GLN A 89 14.63 6.52 4.86
CA GLN A 89 14.21 7.90 5.20
C GLN A 89 13.55 8.64 4.02
N LYS A 90 12.68 7.94 3.27
CA LYS A 90 11.93 8.46 2.12
C LYS A 90 10.42 8.36 2.38
N PRO A 91 9.59 9.20 1.73
CA PRO A 91 8.14 9.02 1.75
C PRO A 91 7.76 7.64 1.19
N ILE A 92 6.73 7.04 1.78
CA ILE A 92 6.28 5.69 1.42
C ILE A 92 4.83 5.76 0.94
N ILE A 93 4.55 5.01 -0.13
CA ILE A 93 3.22 4.78 -0.69
C ILE A 93 2.89 3.30 -0.60
N GLN A 94 1.72 2.97 -0.04
CA GLN A 94 1.11 1.65 -0.28
C GLN A 94 0.51 1.68 -1.68
N SER A 95 1.14 0.99 -2.64
CA SER A 95 0.70 1.02 -4.04
C SER A 95 -0.33 -0.05 -4.37
N GLU A 96 -0.24 -1.22 -3.74
CA GLU A 96 -1.24 -2.27 -3.88
C GLU A 96 -1.52 -2.98 -2.56
N TYR A 97 -2.80 -3.28 -2.32
CA TYR A 97 -3.29 -4.16 -1.27
C TYR A 97 -4.66 -4.69 -1.71
N GLY A 98 -5.07 -5.83 -1.16
CA GLY A 98 -6.40 -6.38 -1.45
C GLY A 98 -6.48 -7.89 -1.28
N ALA A 99 -7.59 -8.43 -1.74
CA ALA A 99 -7.90 -9.85 -1.74
C ALA A 99 -8.79 -10.14 -2.95
N ASP A 100 -8.65 -11.31 -3.59
CA ASP A 100 -9.62 -11.71 -4.60
C ASP A 100 -10.99 -11.95 -3.95
N SER A 101 -12.04 -11.61 -4.68
CA SER A 101 -13.42 -11.77 -4.25
C SER A 101 -14.25 -12.34 -5.40
N VAL A 102 -14.97 -13.42 -5.14
CA VAL A 102 -15.89 -14.01 -6.12
C VAL A 102 -17.24 -13.31 -6.00
N PRO A 103 -17.73 -12.62 -7.04
CA PRO A 103 -19.02 -11.93 -6.99
C PRO A 103 -20.16 -12.87 -6.58
N GLY A 104 -20.99 -12.42 -5.64
CA GLY A 104 -22.12 -13.19 -5.12
C GLY A 104 -21.77 -14.20 -4.02
N LEU A 105 -20.48 -14.40 -3.73
CA LEU A 105 -20.05 -15.21 -2.59
C LEU A 105 -19.89 -14.33 -1.35
N HIS A 106 -20.71 -14.60 -0.35
CA HIS A 106 -20.88 -13.79 0.84
C HIS A 106 -20.69 -14.64 2.09
N SER A 107 -19.93 -14.14 3.07
CA SER A 107 -19.72 -14.79 4.36
C SER A 107 -19.79 -13.77 5.50
N VAL A 108 -20.25 -14.22 6.67
CA VAL A 108 -20.24 -13.41 7.91
C VAL A 108 -18.85 -13.44 8.57
N SER A 109 -18.11 -14.52 8.36
CA SER A 109 -16.72 -14.66 8.81
C SER A 109 -15.75 -14.36 7.67
N ALA A 110 -14.54 -13.90 8.02
CA ALA A 110 -13.47 -13.66 7.05
C ALA A 110 -13.04 -14.98 6.40
N VAL A 111 -13.49 -15.21 5.17
CA VAL A 111 -13.11 -16.36 4.35
C VAL A 111 -12.58 -15.83 3.03
N VAL A 112 -11.38 -16.30 2.66
CA VAL A 112 -10.70 -16.00 1.40
C VAL A 112 -11.66 -16.22 0.22
N GLY A 113 -11.75 -15.23 -0.69
CA GLY A 113 -12.63 -15.29 -1.85
C GLY A 113 -14.07 -14.82 -1.62
N THR A 114 -14.45 -14.42 -0.40
CA THR A 114 -15.82 -13.98 -0.05
C THR A 114 -15.86 -12.48 0.25
N ALA A 115 -16.98 -11.83 -0.08
CA ALA A 115 -17.28 -10.50 0.45
C ALA A 115 -17.88 -10.62 1.86
N LEU A 116 -17.40 -9.79 2.79
CA LEU A 116 -17.93 -9.75 4.15
C LEU A 116 -19.38 -9.24 4.14
N THR A 117 -20.25 -9.96 4.83
CA THR A 117 -21.67 -9.66 4.94
C THR A 117 -21.94 -8.97 6.26
N GLY A 118 -22.48 -7.75 6.23
CA GLY A 118 -23.07 -7.12 7.41
C GLY A 118 -22.11 -6.50 8.43
N GLN A 119 -20.80 -6.38 8.15
CA GLN A 119 -19.94 -5.51 8.96
C GLN A 119 -19.99 -4.07 8.45
N GLN A 120 -20.74 -3.23 9.15
CA GLN A 120 -20.40 -1.81 9.24
C GLN A 120 -18.99 -1.77 9.83
N MET A 121 -17.99 -1.23 9.11
CA MET A 121 -16.74 -0.85 9.76
C MET A 121 -17.08 0.19 10.83
N SER A 122 -17.17 -0.25 12.07
CA SER A 122 -17.10 0.61 13.24
C SER A 122 -15.68 1.17 13.26
N LEU A 123 -15.48 2.30 12.57
CA LEU A 123 -14.40 3.20 12.95
C LEU A 123 -14.70 3.54 14.41
N GLY A 124 -13.78 3.20 15.32
CA GLY A 124 -13.98 3.41 16.74
C GLY A 124 -14.33 4.88 17.01
N GLU A 125 -15.62 5.16 17.22
CA GLU A 125 -16.11 6.46 17.62
C GLU A 125 -15.75 6.63 19.11
N GLY A 126 -14.63 7.31 19.36
CA GLY A 126 -14.47 8.06 20.59
C GLY A 126 -15.63 9.04 20.70
N GLY A 127 -16.47 8.86 21.71
CA GLY A 127 -17.78 9.49 21.80
C GLY A 127 -17.77 11.02 21.69
N THR A 128 -18.72 11.56 20.92
CA THR A 128 -19.76 12.48 21.41
C THR A 128 -20.71 12.79 20.24
N THR A 129 -22.00 12.79 20.56
CA THR A 129 -23.16 12.87 19.66
C THR A 129 -23.21 14.14 18.79
N GLY A 130 -23.42 13.97 17.48
CA GLY A 130 -23.82 15.02 16.54
C GLY A 130 -24.38 14.44 15.23
N PRO A 131 -25.38 15.07 14.56
CA PRO A 131 -26.13 14.42 13.50
C PRO A 131 -25.47 14.57 12.12
N GLY A 132 -25.40 13.47 11.38
CA GLY A 132 -25.38 13.49 9.91
C GLY A 132 -24.04 13.21 9.24
N CYS A 133 -23.95 12.02 8.61
CA CYS A 133 -23.62 11.85 7.19
C CYS A 133 -23.80 10.38 6.84
N ALA A 134 -24.90 10.05 6.14
CA ALA A 134 -25.06 8.75 5.52
C ALA A 134 -24.04 8.61 4.37
N GLY A 135 -23.01 7.80 4.58
CA GLY A 135 -22.11 7.38 3.51
C GLY A 135 -22.81 6.34 2.64
N SER A 136 -23.06 6.69 1.38
CA SER A 136 -23.61 5.79 0.37
C SER A 136 -22.65 4.64 0.06
N VAL A 137 -23.19 3.42 0.04
CA VAL A 137 -22.52 2.21 -0.41
C VAL A 137 -22.12 2.37 -1.89
N PRO A 138 -20.86 2.12 -2.31
CA PRO A 138 -20.52 2.09 -3.71
C PRO A 138 -21.26 0.94 -4.39
N ARG A 139 -22.04 1.28 -5.42
CA ARG A 139 -22.70 0.32 -6.31
C ARG A 139 -21.61 -0.50 -7.01
N ALA A 140 -21.62 -1.82 -6.82
CA ALA A 140 -20.71 -2.74 -7.50
C ALA A 140 -20.79 -2.55 -9.02
N ALA A 141 -19.69 -2.11 -9.62
CA ALA A 141 -19.47 -2.18 -11.06
C ALA A 141 -19.00 -3.61 -11.40
N GLY A 142 -19.54 -4.17 -12.47
CA GLY A 142 -19.54 -5.61 -12.74
C GLY A 142 -18.21 -6.22 -13.19
N LEU A 143 -18.22 -7.57 -13.15
CA LEU A 143 -17.41 -8.53 -13.92
C LEU A 143 -15.96 -8.10 -14.20
N GLY A 144 -15.13 -8.18 -13.17
CA GLY A 144 -13.68 -8.19 -13.26
C GLY A 144 -13.09 -8.41 -11.87
N SER A 145 -12.02 -9.20 -11.74
CA SER A 145 -11.20 -9.21 -10.51
C SER A 145 -10.67 -7.79 -10.34
N THR A 146 -11.31 -7.02 -9.45
CA THR A 146 -10.89 -5.65 -9.17
C THR A 146 -9.82 -5.70 -8.09
N ARG A 147 -8.55 -5.74 -8.50
CA ARG A 147 -7.47 -5.19 -7.65
C ARG A 147 -7.79 -3.73 -7.43
N THR A 148 -8.13 -3.34 -6.21
CA THR A 148 -8.29 -1.94 -5.84
C THR A 148 -6.92 -1.35 -5.54
N SER A 149 -6.32 -0.66 -6.51
CA SER A 149 -5.17 0.19 -6.27
C SER A 149 -5.65 1.55 -5.71
N GLU A 150 -5.90 1.64 -4.41
CA GLU A 150 -6.01 2.92 -3.72
C GLU A 150 -4.62 3.30 -3.18
N LEU A 151 -4.07 4.44 -3.61
CA LEU A 151 -2.77 4.93 -3.12
C LEU A 151 -2.92 5.46 -1.68
N CYS A 152 -2.12 4.95 -0.74
CA CYS A 152 -1.96 5.54 0.58
C CYS A 152 -0.62 6.29 0.66
N LEU A 153 -0.61 7.56 1.07
CA LEU A 153 0.61 8.38 1.14
C LEU A 153 1.00 8.62 2.61
N CYS A 154 2.24 8.27 2.98
CA CYS A 154 2.80 8.60 4.30
C CYS A 154 3.77 9.79 4.17
N LEU A 155 3.44 10.91 4.83
CA LEU A 155 4.29 12.10 4.93
C LEU A 155 4.88 12.23 6.34
N PRO A 156 6.15 12.66 6.48
CA PRO A 156 6.75 12.90 7.78
C PRO A 156 6.10 14.11 8.49
N GLY A 157 5.77 13.96 9.78
CA GLY A 157 5.37 15.04 10.69
C GLY A 157 6.49 15.43 11.67
N GLU A 158 6.46 16.66 12.18
CA GLU A 158 7.53 17.26 13.01
C GLU A 158 7.70 16.66 14.42
N ASP A 159 6.82 15.75 14.87
CA ASP A 159 6.92 15.13 16.19
C ASP A 159 7.22 13.63 16.12
N SER A 160 8.38 13.27 16.67
CA SER A 160 8.99 11.94 16.72
C SER A 160 8.26 10.90 17.60
N LYS A 161 6.95 11.06 17.82
CA LYS A 161 6.12 10.13 18.57
C LYS A 161 4.82 9.87 17.82
N ILE A 162 4.84 8.79 17.03
CA ILE A 162 3.69 8.19 16.34
C ILE A 162 3.09 9.13 15.28
N CYS A 163 3.50 8.92 14.02
CA CYS A 163 2.77 9.48 12.88
C CYS A 163 1.35 8.91 12.91
N PRO A 164 0.28 9.72 13.04
CA PRO A 164 -1.07 9.22 12.85
C PRO A 164 -1.20 8.83 11.38
N TRP A 165 -1.37 7.54 11.10
CA TRP A 165 -1.58 7.04 9.75
C TRP A 165 -2.88 7.62 9.19
N GLN A 166 -2.79 8.72 8.43
CA GLN A 166 -3.96 9.35 7.82
C GLN A 166 -4.24 8.74 6.45
N TRP A 167 -5.34 7.99 6.38
CA TRP A 167 -5.90 7.47 5.14
C TRP A 167 -6.49 8.62 4.32
N GLN A 168 -5.82 9.03 3.26
CA GLN A 168 -6.38 9.98 2.30
C GLN A 168 -6.66 9.27 0.98
N LYS A 169 -7.94 9.20 0.59
CA LYS A 169 -8.32 8.87 -0.79
C LYS A 169 -7.91 10.04 -1.68
N MET A 170 -6.90 9.83 -2.53
CA MET A 170 -6.66 10.77 -3.64
C MET A 170 -7.82 10.63 -4.64
N LYS A 171 -8.56 11.72 -4.83
CA LYS A 171 -9.66 11.83 -5.81
C LYS A 171 -9.11 12.04 -7.22
#